data_AF-A0A397LGQ9-F1
#
_entry.id   AF-A0A397LGQ9-F1
#
_cell.length_a   1.000
_cell.length_b   1.000
_cell.length_c   1.000
_cell.angle_alpha   90.00
_cell.angle_beta   90.00
_cell.angle_gamma   90.00
#
_symmetry.space_group_name_H-M   'P 1'
#
loop_
_entity.id
_entity.type
_entity.pdbx_description
1 polymer ?
#
loop_
_entity_poly.entity_id
_entity_poly.type
_entity_poly.pdbx_seq_one_letter_code
_entity_poly.pdbx_strand_id
1 'polypeptide(L)'
;MEDLEPIQKPWKRPYRWFTSAREQRLWLWVFAVFAAIFSTLVIGKPLATQLRDQNVQALFFGFGLLLVVAAVLVHALKTKPSKMEVSLLLGLFAVYIMLIFRLGAPERSHLIEYSVLAICIHKALIERASQRHLVLQPAVLAMAMAFLIGVLDESIQLLLPHRVFDPEDIVFNGIAVVMAIGSRLLLIWIRKLWSKP
;
A
#
# COMPACT_ATOMS: atom_id res chain seq x y z
N MET A 1 2.59 -21.31 56.42
CA MET A 1 3.39 -20.40 55.59
C MET A 1 3.42 -21.00 54.19
N GLU A 2 2.28 -21.01 53.52
CA GLU A 2 1.65 -19.83 52.87
C GLU A 2 2.46 -19.47 51.63
N ASP A 3 1.98 -20.03 50.52
CA ASP A 3 1.87 -19.50 49.15
C ASP A 3 2.92 -18.51 48.67
N LEU A 4 3.43 -18.73 47.46
CA LEU A 4 3.24 -17.81 46.34
C LEU A 4 3.61 -18.55 45.03
N GLU A 5 2.66 -19.31 44.47
CA GLU A 5 2.72 -19.60 43.04
C GLU A 5 2.65 -18.28 42.27
N PRO A 6 3.51 -18.04 41.27
CA PRO A 6 3.38 -16.85 40.45
C PRO A 6 2.10 -16.98 39.63
N ILE A 7 1.08 -16.20 40.00
CA ILE A 7 -0.12 -15.97 39.21
C ILE A 7 0.32 -15.56 37.81
N GLN A 8 0.32 -16.51 36.87
CA GLN A 8 0.35 -16.23 35.44
C GLN A 8 -0.91 -15.42 35.14
N LYS A 9 -0.80 -14.09 35.17
CA LYS A 9 -1.87 -13.20 34.75
C LYS A 9 -2.16 -13.52 33.28
N PRO A 10 -3.32 -14.10 32.93
CA PRO A 10 -3.71 -14.17 31.54
C PRO A 10 -4.16 -12.75 31.21
N TRP A 11 -3.25 -11.93 30.69
CA TRP A 11 -3.63 -10.70 30.02
C TRP A 11 -4.38 -11.09 28.74
N LYS A 12 -5.64 -11.55 28.89
CA LYS A 12 -6.62 -11.61 27.81
C LYS A 12 -6.87 -10.17 27.41
N ARG A 13 -6.07 -9.68 26.45
CA ARG A 13 -6.23 -8.34 25.90
C ARG A 13 -7.54 -8.26 25.12
N PRO A 14 -8.26 -7.13 25.19
CA PRO A 14 -9.61 -6.96 24.67
C PRO A 14 -9.60 -6.70 23.16
N TYR A 15 -8.97 -7.58 22.36
CA TYR A 15 -9.05 -7.49 20.90
C TYR A 15 -10.18 -8.40 20.41
N ARG A 16 -11.43 -8.00 20.63
CA ARG A 16 -12.59 -8.73 20.05
C ARG A 16 -12.55 -8.75 18.52
N TRP A 17 -11.95 -7.72 17.91
CA TRP A 17 -11.95 -7.50 16.45
C TRP A 17 -10.63 -7.81 15.74
N PHE A 18 -9.50 -7.78 16.47
CA PHE A 18 -8.15 -8.03 15.94
C PHE A 18 -7.53 -9.28 16.55
N THR A 19 -6.68 -9.97 15.80
CA THR A 19 -5.98 -11.19 16.23
C THR A 19 -4.68 -10.90 16.95
N SER A 20 -4.03 -9.77 16.63
CA SER A 20 -2.78 -9.35 17.27
C SER A 20 -2.65 -7.82 17.35
N ALA A 21 -1.83 -7.33 18.29
CA ALA A 21 -1.50 -5.90 18.37
C ALA A 21 -0.76 -5.40 17.10
N ARG A 22 -0.08 -6.31 16.39
CA ARG A 22 0.53 -5.99 15.10
C ARG A 22 -0.54 -5.80 14.02
N GLU A 23 -1.56 -6.66 14.00
CA GLU A 23 -2.69 -6.52 13.08
C GLU A 23 -3.39 -5.16 13.27
N GLN A 24 -3.67 -4.78 14.52
CA GLN A 24 -4.27 -3.48 14.84
C GLN A 24 -3.45 -2.31 14.27
N ARG A 25 -2.12 -2.32 14.44
CA ARG A 25 -1.24 -1.27 13.90
C ARG A 25 -1.25 -1.25 12.37
N LEU A 26 -1.32 -2.40 11.72
CA LEU A 26 -1.40 -2.48 10.26
C LEU A 26 -2.73 -1.90 9.73
N TRP A 27 -3.84 -2.18 10.40
CA TRP A 27 -5.13 -1.57 10.07
C TRP A 27 -5.16 -0.06 10.33
N LEU A 28 -4.45 0.43 11.35
CA LEU A 28 -4.28 1.86 11.55
C LEU A 28 -3.54 2.51 10.36
N TRP A 29 -2.52 1.85 9.82
CA TRP A 29 -1.85 2.31 8.59
C TRP A 29 -2.75 2.26 7.37
N VAL A 30 -3.57 1.21 7.21
CA VAL A 30 -4.59 1.16 6.16
C VAL A 30 -5.54 2.35 6.27
N PHE A 31 -6.04 2.62 7.48
CA PHE A 31 -6.94 3.75 7.72
C PHE A 31 -6.27 5.10 7.46
N ALA A 32 -5.00 5.27 7.87
CA ALA A 32 -4.25 6.50 7.60
C ALA A 32 -4.07 6.74 6.09
N VAL A 33 -3.74 5.70 5.32
CA VAL A 33 -3.62 5.80 3.86
C VAL A 33 -4.99 6.09 3.22
N PHE A 34 -6.04 5.38 3.64
CA PHE A 34 -7.41 5.61 3.18
C PHE A 34 -7.86 7.06 3.43
N ALA A 35 -7.63 7.56 4.65
CA ALA A 35 -7.96 8.94 5.01
C ALA A 35 -7.16 9.96 4.19
N ALA A 36 -5.88 9.67 3.92
CA ALA A 36 -5.06 10.52 3.05
C ALA A 36 -5.63 10.60 1.63
N ILE A 37 -5.97 9.45 1.01
CA ILE A 37 -6.58 9.38 -0.33
C ILE A 37 -7.87 10.20 -0.37
N PHE A 38 -8.79 9.94 0.56
CA PHE A 38 -10.10 10.62 0.57
C PHE A 38 -9.99 12.11 0.92
N SER A 39 -8.94 12.52 1.65
CA SER A 39 -8.67 13.94 1.87
C SER A 39 -8.29 14.68 0.57
N THR A 40 -7.74 13.97 -0.43
CA THR A 40 -7.41 14.58 -1.72
C THR A 40 -8.65 14.97 -2.54
N LEU A 41 -9.80 14.34 -2.29
CA LEU A 41 -11.08 14.75 -2.90
C LEU A 41 -11.47 16.18 -2.50
N VAL A 42 -11.17 16.58 -1.26
CA VAL A 42 -11.48 17.90 -0.72
C VAL A 42 -10.36 18.90 -0.98
N ILE A 43 -9.11 18.50 -0.74
CA ILE A 43 -7.94 19.40 -0.71
C ILE A 43 -7.24 19.46 -2.07
N GLY A 44 -7.39 18.43 -2.91
CA GLY A 44 -6.56 18.23 -4.10
C GLY A 44 -6.67 19.38 -5.10
N LYS A 45 -7.89 19.87 -5.40
CA LYS A 45 -8.07 20.97 -6.36
C LYS A 45 -7.55 22.31 -5.83
N PRO A 46 -7.92 22.79 -4.62
CA PRO A 46 -7.34 24.00 -4.04
C PRO A 46 -5.80 23.96 -4.00
N LEU A 47 -5.23 22.84 -3.56
CA LEU A 47 -3.79 22.69 -3.46
C LEU A 47 -3.13 22.67 -4.84
N ALA A 48 -3.69 21.94 -5.82
CA ALA A 48 -3.17 21.92 -7.19
C ALA A 48 -3.24 23.29 -7.87
N THR A 49 -4.25 24.11 -7.56
CA THR A 49 -4.33 25.48 -8.07
C THR A 49 -3.29 26.41 -7.46
N GLN A 50 -2.91 26.20 -6.20
CA GLN A 50 -1.82 26.96 -5.56
C GLN A 50 -0.44 26.48 -6.02
N LEU A 51 -0.30 25.17 -6.29
CA LEU A 51 0.93 24.53 -6.76
C LEU A 51 0.98 24.40 -8.28
N ARG A 52 0.36 25.32 -9.03
CA ARG A 52 0.23 25.21 -10.49
C ARG A 52 1.53 25.48 -11.25
N ASP A 53 2.54 26.03 -10.58
CA ASP A 53 3.87 26.26 -11.13
C ASP A 53 4.58 24.92 -11.40
N GLN A 54 4.98 24.70 -12.66
CA GLN A 54 5.65 23.47 -13.10
C GLN A 54 6.96 23.22 -12.35
N ASN A 55 7.71 24.26 -11.99
CA ASN A 55 8.95 24.14 -11.24
C ASN A 55 8.68 23.64 -9.82
N VAL A 56 7.62 24.14 -9.19
CA VAL A 56 7.20 23.72 -7.85
C VAL A 56 6.75 22.26 -7.87
N GLN A 57 5.94 21.87 -8.86
CA GLN A 57 5.51 20.47 -9.04
C GLN A 57 6.69 19.54 -9.30
N ALA A 58 7.63 19.94 -10.16
CA ALA A 58 8.84 19.17 -10.45
C ALA A 58 9.71 19.00 -9.20
N LEU A 59 9.83 20.04 -8.36
CA LEU A 59 10.58 19.99 -7.11
C LEU A 59 9.94 19.02 -6.10
N PHE A 60 8.61 19.09 -5.90
CA PHE A 60 7.90 18.15 -5.03
C PHE A 60 7.98 16.71 -5.54
N PHE A 61 7.84 16.51 -6.86
CA PHE A 61 7.99 15.19 -7.47
C PHE A 61 9.41 14.64 -7.30
N GLY A 62 10.43 15.45 -7.57
CA GLY A 62 11.84 15.08 -7.40
C GLY A 62 12.18 14.75 -5.95
N PHE A 63 11.66 15.54 -5.01
CA PHE A 63 11.82 15.27 -3.58
C PHE A 63 11.14 13.95 -3.17
N GLY A 64 9.92 13.70 -3.65
CA GLY A 64 9.22 12.43 -3.44
C GLY A 64 10.00 11.24 -4.00
N LEU A 65 10.54 11.36 -5.21
CA LEU A 65 11.38 10.33 -5.83
C LEU A 65 12.64 10.06 -5.00
N LEU A 66 13.30 11.11 -4.50
CA LEU A 66 14.49 10.98 -3.66
C LEU A 66 14.18 10.26 -2.34
N LEU A 67 13.03 10.56 -1.71
CA LEU A 67 12.59 9.84 -0.51
C LEU A 67 12.30 8.36 -0.78
N VAL A 68 11.68 8.04 -1.92
CA VAL A 68 11.47 6.65 -2.33
C VAL A 68 12.80 5.92 -2.52
N VAL A 69 13.74 6.52 -3.25
CA VAL A 69 15.09 5.96 -3.44
C VAL A 69 15.78 5.74 -2.10
N ALA A 70 15.75 6.73 -1.20
CA ALA A 70 16.33 6.62 0.13
C ALA A 70 15.69 5.48 0.94
N ALA A 71 14.36 5.35 0.90
CA ALA A 71 13.64 4.27 1.58
C ALA A 71 14.02 2.89 1.03
N VAL A 72 14.14 2.75 -0.29
CA VAL A 72 14.59 1.52 -0.95
C VAL A 72 16.02 1.17 -0.53
N LEU A 73 16.94 2.14 -0.52
CA LEU A 73 18.33 1.93 -0.09
C LEU A 73 18.41 1.51 1.38
N VAL A 74 17.73 2.21 2.28
CA VAL A 74 17.66 1.85 3.70
C VAL A 74 17.08 0.44 3.89
N HIS A 75 16.05 0.09 3.11
CA HIS A 75 15.48 -1.25 3.15
C HIS A 75 16.49 -2.31 2.67
N ALA A 76 17.13 -2.09 1.52
CA ALA A 76 18.12 -3.00 0.95
C ALA A 76 19.31 -3.24 1.89
N LEU A 77 19.80 -2.18 2.55
CA LEU A 77 20.89 -2.29 3.54
C LEU A 77 20.51 -3.16 4.74
N LYS A 78 19.24 -3.11 5.17
CA LYS A 78 18.75 -3.92 6.30
C LYS A 78 18.46 -5.37 5.92
N THR A 79 17.99 -5.62 4.70
CA THR A 79 17.56 -6.97 4.29
C THR A 79 18.64 -7.78 3.57
N LYS A 80 19.74 -7.16 3.14
CA LYS A 80 20.85 -7.80 2.39
C LYS A 80 20.32 -8.71 1.25
N PRO A 81 19.59 -8.16 0.27
CA PRO A 81 18.96 -8.94 -0.79
C PRO A 81 20.00 -9.66 -1.67
N SER A 82 19.63 -10.81 -2.23
CA SER A 82 20.46 -11.54 -3.19
C SER A 82 20.67 -10.75 -4.50
N LYS A 83 21.71 -11.07 -5.28
CA LYS A 83 21.99 -10.42 -6.58
C LYS A 83 20.78 -10.49 -7.54
N MET A 84 20.05 -11.60 -7.52
CA MET A 84 18.86 -11.77 -8.35
C MET A 84 17.68 -10.93 -7.85
N GLU A 85 17.47 -10.85 -6.53
CA GLU A 85 16.48 -9.94 -5.95
C GLU A 85 16.77 -8.48 -6.31
N VAL A 86 18.04 -8.06 -6.26
CA VAL A 86 18.43 -6.71 -6.68
C VAL A 86 18.11 -6.49 -8.16
N SER A 87 18.44 -7.44 -9.03
CA SER A 87 18.14 -7.35 -10.47
C SER A 87 16.62 -7.21 -10.74
N LEU A 88 15.80 -8.01 -10.04
CA LEU A 88 14.34 -7.94 -10.16
C LEU A 88 13.76 -6.65 -9.61
N LEU A 89 14.26 -6.18 -8.45
CA LEU A 89 13.85 -4.91 -7.89
C LEU A 89 14.20 -3.76 -8.83
N LEU A 90 15.39 -3.78 -9.44
CA LEU A 90 15.78 -2.79 -10.45
C LEU A 90 14.91 -2.87 -11.70
N GLY A 91 14.62 -4.06 -12.21
CA GLY A 91 13.73 -4.25 -13.36
C GLY A 91 12.32 -3.74 -13.07
N LEU A 92 11.76 -4.09 -11.90
CA LEU A 92 10.46 -3.61 -11.48
C LEU A 92 10.45 -2.08 -11.31
N PHE A 93 11.49 -1.54 -10.67
CA PHE A 93 11.66 -0.10 -10.49
C PHE A 93 11.75 0.63 -11.83
N ALA A 94 12.47 0.09 -12.81
CA ALA A 94 12.56 0.65 -14.15
C ALA A 94 11.18 0.66 -14.84
N VAL A 95 10.42 -0.44 -14.77
CA VAL A 95 9.05 -0.50 -15.32
C VAL A 95 8.14 0.55 -14.66
N TYR A 96 8.19 0.68 -13.33
CA TYR A 96 7.40 1.68 -12.61
C TYR A 96 7.81 3.11 -12.96
N ILE A 97 9.11 3.38 -13.10
CA ILE A 97 9.61 4.69 -13.54
C ILE A 97 9.10 5.01 -14.96
N MET A 98 9.26 4.08 -15.90
CA MET A 98 8.80 4.26 -17.28
C MET A 98 7.29 4.51 -17.32
N LEU A 99 6.51 3.79 -16.53
CA LEU A 99 5.06 3.96 -16.43
C LEU A 99 4.71 5.34 -15.85
N ILE A 100 5.32 5.74 -14.73
CA ILE A 100 5.09 7.04 -14.09
C ILE A 100 5.37 8.18 -15.08
N PHE A 101 6.46 8.13 -15.84
CA PHE A 101 6.77 9.18 -16.82
C PHE A 101 5.82 9.19 -18.04
N ARG A 102 5.12 8.09 -18.32
CA ARG A 102 4.15 7.98 -19.42
C ARG A 102 2.75 8.47 -19.05
N LEU A 103 2.39 8.37 -17.78
CA LEU A 103 1.06 8.71 -17.27
C LEU A 103 0.89 10.23 -17.06
N GLY A 104 -0.36 10.71 -17.03
CA GLY A 104 -0.69 12.07 -16.59
C GLY A 104 -0.58 12.24 -15.06
N ALA A 105 -0.74 13.46 -14.56
CA ALA A 105 -0.63 13.71 -13.12
C ALA A 105 -1.68 12.97 -12.26
N PRO A 106 -2.97 12.91 -12.65
CA PRO A 106 -3.97 12.13 -11.92
C PRO A 106 -3.61 10.64 -11.87
N GLU A 107 -3.31 10.02 -13.01
CA GLU A 107 -3.08 8.59 -13.12
C GLU A 107 -1.80 8.16 -12.35
N ARG A 108 -0.78 9.03 -12.30
CA ARG A 108 0.40 8.83 -11.45
C ARG A 108 0.05 8.78 -9.96
N SER A 109 -0.83 9.67 -9.50
CA SER A 109 -1.27 9.70 -8.10
C SER A 109 -2.08 8.45 -7.77
N HIS A 110 -3.05 8.09 -8.61
CA HIS A 110 -3.84 6.86 -8.48
C HIS A 110 -2.94 5.61 -8.42
N LEU A 111 -1.94 5.51 -9.30
CA LEU A 111 -0.98 4.41 -9.30
C LEU A 111 -0.27 4.27 -7.94
N ILE A 112 0.19 5.37 -7.35
CA ILE A 112 0.93 5.35 -6.07
C ILE A 112 -0.02 5.04 -4.91
N GLU A 113 -1.12 5.78 -4.82
CA GLU A 113 -2.11 5.70 -3.74
C GLU A 113 -2.66 4.29 -3.57
N TYR A 114 -3.17 3.72 -4.66
CA TYR A 114 -3.78 2.40 -4.64
C TYR A 114 -2.76 1.26 -4.52
N SER A 115 -1.53 1.45 -5.01
CA SER A 115 -0.43 0.50 -4.75
C SER A 115 -0.09 0.43 -3.25
N VAL A 116 0.05 1.59 -2.59
CA VAL A 116 0.36 1.66 -1.15
C VAL A 116 -0.79 1.07 -0.34
N LEU A 117 -2.03 1.47 -0.63
CA LEU A 117 -3.22 0.94 0.02
C LEU A 117 -3.31 -0.59 -0.08
N ALA A 118 -3.15 -1.14 -1.28
CA ALA A 118 -3.19 -2.58 -1.53
C ALA A 118 -2.12 -3.34 -0.72
N ILE A 119 -0.89 -2.82 -0.66
CA ILE A 119 0.19 -3.42 0.14
C ILE A 119 -0.12 -3.38 1.64
N CYS A 120 -0.67 -2.27 2.14
CA CYS A 120 -1.05 -2.14 3.55
C CYS A 120 -2.15 -3.14 3.93
N ILE A 121 -3.21 -3.24 3.12
CA ILE A 121 -4.30 -4.20 3.33
C ILE A 121 -3.76 -5.63 3.27
N HIS A 122 -2.95 -5.95 2.26
CA HIS A 122 -2.37 -7.28 2.12
C HIS A 122 -1.50 -7.68 3.32
N LYS A 123 -0.71 -6.75 3.87
CA LYS A 123 0.06 -7.00 5.10
C LYS A 123 -0.83 -7.27 6.31
N ALA A 124 -1.90 -6.50 6.48
CA ALA A 124 -2.85 -6.68 7.58
C ALA A 124 -3.55 -8.06 7.48
N LEU A 125 -3.97 -8.45 6.28
CA LEU A 125 -4.62 -9.73 6.03
C LEU A 125 -3.67 -10.93 6.17
N ILE A 126 -2.39 -10.80 5.81
CA ILE A 126 -1.39 -11.85 6.08
C ILE A 126 -1.20 -12.05 7.58
N GLU A 127 -1.10 -10.97 8.35
CA GLU A 127 -0.99 -11.06 9.82
C GLU A 127 -2.25 -11.68 10.42
N ARG A 128 -3.43 -11.39 9.88
CA ARG A 128 -4.66 -12.08 10.30
C ARG A 128 -4.62 -13.57 9.98
N ALA A 129 -4.18 -13.93 8.76
CA ALA A 129 -4.14 -15.32 8.29
C ALA A 129 -3.08 -16.18 8.98
N SER A 130 -1.97 -15.59 9.43
CA SER A 130 -0.98 -16.32 10.23
C SER A 130 -1.48 -16.64 11.65
N GLN A 131 -2.42 -15.85 12.19
CA GLN A 131 -3.00 -16.04 13.51
C GLN A 131 -4.32 -16.83 13.49
N ARG A 132 -5.03 -16.84 12.36
CA ARG A 132 -6.29 -17.58 12.15
C ARG A 132 -6.25 -18.31 10.82
N HIS A 133 -6.44 -19.63 10.83
CA HIS A 133 -6.46 -20.50 9.65
C HIS A 133 -7.61 -20.25 8.64
N LEU A 134 -8.42 -19.19 8.79
CA LEU A 134 -9.74 -19.07 8.15
C LEU A 134 -9.89 -17.91 7.14
N VAL A 135 -8.82 -17.22 6.78
CA VAL A 135 -8.93 -16.12 5.81
C VAL A 135 -8.81 -16.69 4.39
N LEU A 136 -9.78 -16.36 3.52
CA LEU A 136 -9.63 -16.49 2.06
C LEU A 136 -8.26 -15.91 1.67
N GLN A 137 -7.61 -16.50 0.66
CA GLN A 137 -6.28 -16.13 0.18
C GLN A 137 -6.00 -14.61 0.34
N PRO A 138 -5.12 -14.19 1.27
CA PRO A 138 -4.97 -12.78 1.67
C PRO A 138 -4.73 -11.81 0.52
N ALA A 139 -4.08 -12.27 -0.54
CA ALA A 139 -3.86 -11.49 -1.75
C ALA A 139 -5.16 -11.17 -2.50
N VAL A 140 -6.03 -12.16 -2.72
CA VAL A 140 -7.31 -11.98 -3.44
C VAL A 140 -8.22 -11.05 -2.65
N LEU A 141 -8.30 -11.25 -1.33
CA LEU A 141 -9.11 -10.38 -0.48
C LEU A 141 -8.55 -8.95 -0.44
N ALA A 142 -7.22 -8.78 -0.39
CA ALA A 142 -6.61 -7.45 -0.48
C ALA A 142 -6.91 -6.77 -1.82
N MET A 143 -6.85 -7.50 -2.93
CA MET A 143 -7.19 -6.98 -4.26
C MET A 143 -8.65 -6.54 -4.30
N ALA A 144 -9.57 -7.38 -3.85
CA ALA A 144 -10.99 -7.06 -3.82
C ALA A 144 -11.28 -5.83 -2.96
N MET A 145 -10.72 -5.75 -1.74
CA MET A 145 -10.92 -4.61 -0.85
C MET A 145 -10.36 -3.32 -1.44
N ALA A 146 -9.12 -3.34 -1.96
CA ALA A 146 -8.51 -2.13 -2.53
C ALA A 146 -9.23 -1.67 -3.81
N PHE A 147 -9.68 -2.61 -4.65
CA PHE A 147 -10.48 -2.31 -5.84
C PHE A 147 -11.83 -1.68 -5.47
N LEU A 148 -12.54 -2.25 -4.49
CA LEU A 148 -13.81 -1.69 -4.01
C LEU A 148 -13.64 -0.29 -3.41
N ILE A 149 -12.53 -0.02 -2.74
CA ILE A 149 -12.20 1.34 -2.28
C ILE A 149 -12.00 2.28 -3.48
N GLY A 150 -11.34 1.82 -4.55
CA GLY A 150 -11.18 2.61 -5.78
C GLY A 150 -12.48 2.90 -6.50
N VAL A 151 -13.40 1.94 -6.53
CA VAL A 151 -14.76 2.15 -7.04
C VAL A 151 -15.51 3.16 -6.17
N LEU A 152 -15.36 3.08 -4.85
CA LEU A 152 -16.01 4.00 -3.92
C LEU A 152 -15.49 5.43 -4.08
N ASP A 153 -14.18 5.61 -4.18
CA ASP A 153 -13.52 6.90 -4.41
C ASP A 153 -14.10 7.58 -5.67
N GLU A 154 -14.17 6.83 -6.77
CA GLU A 154 -14.75 7.34 -8.02
C GLU A 154 -16.24 7.62 -7.89
N SER A 155 -16.98 6.75 -7.21
CA SER A 155 -18.41 6.94 -6.97
C SER A 155 -18.70 8.20 -6.14
N ILE A 156 -17.80 8.60 -5.24
CA ILE A 156 -17.95 9.84 -4.47
C ILE A 156 -17.75 11.06 -5.36
N GLN A 157 -16.93 10.97 -6.42
CA GLN A 157 -16.76 12.07 -7.37
C GLN A 157 -18.09 12.48 -8.05
N LEU A 158 -19.07 11.57 -8.18
CA LEU A 158 -20.43 11.89 -8.65
C LEU A 158 -21.13 12.96 -7.80
N LEU A 159 -20.77 13.07 -6.52
CA LEU A 159 -21.36 14.02 -5.58
C LEU A 159 -20.58 15.35 -5.51
N LEU A 160 -19.41 15.42 -6.15
CA LEU A 160 -18.52 16.58 -6.07
C LEU A 160 -18.66 17.47 -7.32
N PRO A 161 -19.12 18.73 -7.20
CA PRO A 161 -19.44 19.59 -8.35
C PRO A 161 -18.23 20.03 -9.18
N HIS A 162 -17.02 19.66 -8.76
CA HIS A 162 -15.76 20.06 -9.37
C HIS A 162 -14.95 18.88 -9.89
N ARG A 163 -15.55 17.68 -9.85
CA ARG A 163 -14.99 16.42 -10.30
C ARG A 163 -15.99 15.76 -11.25
N VAL A 164 -15.48 14.89 -12.12
CA VAL A 164 -16.27 14.15 -13.09
C VAL A 164 -16.00 12.69 -12.80
N PHE A 165 -17.07 11.89 -12.77
CA PHE A 165 -16.95 10.44 -12.68
C PHE A 165 -16.27 9.91 -13.95
N ASP A 166 -15.12 9.28 -13.80
CA ASP A 166 -14.35 8.68 -14.88
C ASP A 166 -14.15 7.17 -14.67
N PRO A 167 -14.83 6.30 -15.45
CA PRO A 167 -14.61 4.86 -15.40
C PRO A 167 -13.16 4.43 -15.66
N GLU A 168 -12.37 5.23 -16.39
CA GLU A 168 -10.95 4.92 -16.63
C GLU A 168 -10.14 4.93 -15.32
N ASP A 169 -10.48 5.79 -14.37
CA ASP A 169 -9.83 5.85 -13.05
C ASP A 169 -10.07 4.57 -12.24
N ILE A 170 -11.26 3.96 -12.33
CA ILE A 170 -11.55 2.65 -11.71
C ILE A 170 -10.63 1.56 -12.30
N VAL A 171 -10.44 1.58 -13.62
CA VAL A 171 -9.56 0.62 -14.30
C VAL A 171 -8.12 0.83 -13.88
N PHE A 172 -7.64 2.09 -13.83
CA PHE A 172 -6.30 2.43 -13.38
C PHE A 172 -6.04 2.02 -11.93
N ASN A 173 -6.99 2.29 -11.02
CA ASN A 173 -6.93 1.83 -9.63
C ASN A 173 -6.81 0.30 -9.56
N GLY A 174 -7.60 -0.41 -10.36
CA GLY A 174 -7.52 -1.87 -10.49
C GLY A 174 -6.14 -2.36 -10.96
N ILE A 175 -5.58 -1.74 -11.99
CA ILE A 175 -4.23 -2.06 -12.50
C ILE A 175 -3.18 -1.82 -11.41
N ALA A 176 -3.24 -0.70 -10.70
CA ALA A 176 -2.31 -0.38 -9.62
C ALA A 176 -2.33 -1.46 -8.52
N VAL A 177 -3.52 -1.88 -8.11
CA VAL A 177 -3.72 -2.95 -7.11
C VAL A 177 -3.12 -4.28 -7.58
N VAL A 178 -3.40 -4.68 -8.82
CA VAL A 178 -2.87 -5.92 -9.43
C VAL A 178 -1.34 -5.86 -9.49
N MET A 179 -0.78 -4.76 -9.98
CA MET A 179 0.67 -4.59 -10.09
C MET A 179 1.34 -4.65 -8.72
N ALA A 180 0.80 -3.96 -7.71
CA ALA A 180 1.40 -3.92 -6.38
C ALA A 180 1.39 -5.29 -5.69
N ILE A 181 0.26 -5.98 -5.71
CA ILE A 181 0.13 -7.30 -5.08
C ILE A 181 0.88 -8.36 -5.89
N GLY A 182 0.76 -8.35 -7.22
CA GLY A 182 1.46 -9.26 -8.13
C GLY A 182 2.97 -9.17 -7.99
N SER A 183 3.53 -7.96 -8.00
CA SER A 183 4.96 -7.72 -7.79
C SER A 183 5.45 -8.25 -6.45
N ARG A 184 4.67 -8.04 -5.38
CA ARG A 184 5.00 -8.56 -4.05
C ARG A 184 4.98 -10.09 -4.01
N LEU A 185 3.99 -10.73 -4.63
CA LEU A 185 3.90 -12.19 -4.69
C LEU A 185 5.05 -12.78 -5.52
N LEU A 186 5.40 -12.16 -6.64
CA LEU A 186 6.53 -12.53 -7.47
C LEU A 186 7.84 -12.52 -6.66
N LEU A 187 8.09 -11.44 -5.90
CA LEU A 187 9.27 -11.35 -5.04
C LEU A 187 9.31 -12.45 -3.97
N ILE A 188 8.17 -12.78 -3.34
CA ILE A 188 8.09 -13.86 -2.35
C ILE A 188 8.37 -15.22 -2.99
N TRP A 189 7.77 -15.48 -4.15
CA TRP A 189 7.95 -16.73 -4.88
C TRP A 189 9.42 -16.95 -5.26
N ILE A 190 10.07 -15.90 -5.77
CA ILE A 190 11.48 -15.95 -6.16
C ILE A 190 12.38 -16.20 -4.95
N ARG A 191 12.13 -15.50 -3.83
CA ARG A 191 12.87 -15.76 -2.58
C ARG A 191 12.76 -17.22 -2.16
N LYS A 192 11.57 -17.81 -2.25
CA LYS A 192 11.33 -19.21 -1.88
C LYS A 192 12.04 -20.21 -2.81
N LEU A 193 12.15 -19.89 -4.10
CA LEU A 193 12.88 -20.74 -5.06
C LEU A 193 14.38 -20.81 -4.74
N TRP A 194 14.96 -19.69 -4.32
CA TRP A 194 16.40 -19.56 -4.10
C TRP A 194 16.83 -19.77 -2.65
N SER A 195 15.87 -19.89 -1.72
CA SER A 195 16.12 -20.27 -0.34
C SER A 195 16.10 -21.79 -0.12
N LYS A 196 15.85 -22.60 -1.16
CA LYS A 196 16.01 -24.05 -1.08
C LYS A 196 17.49 -24.41 -1.23
N PRO A 197 18.06 -25.23 -0.33
CA PRO A 197 19.46 -25.64 -0.38
C PRO A 197 19.77 -26.46 -1.64
#